data_AF-A0A2V7KQV5-F1
#
_entry.id   AF-A0A2V7KQV5-F1
#
_cell.length_a   1.000
_cell.length_b   1.000
_cell.length_c   1.000
_cell.angle_alpha   90.00
_cell.angle_beta   90.00
_cell.angle_gamma   90.00
#
_symmetry.space_group_name_H-M   'P 1'
#
loop_
_entity.id
_entity.type
_entity.pdbx_description
1 polymer ?
#
loop_
_entity_poly.entity_id
_entity_poly.type
_entity_poly.pdbx_seq_one_letter_code
_entity_poly.pdbx_strand_id
1 'polypeptide(L)' 'EVTASVDRTHLRVGEELMLTIRAQTRAADPVEIMLPPLNGFAIVGSRDMTEVAIDGATGGRSVRTTVRELQLRAQQ' A
#
# COMPACT_ATOMS: atom_id res chain seq x y z
N GLU A 1 7.81 -2.25 -9.58
CA GLU A 1 8.25 -1.12 -8.74
C GLU A 1 7.35 -1.07 -7.52
N VAL A 2 7.90 -0.76 -6.35
CA VAL A 2 7.15 -0.66 -5.09
C VAL A 2 7.41 0.72 -4.52
N THR A 3 6.35 1.46 -4.22
CA THR A 3 6.43 2.77 -3.58
C THR A 3 5.59 2.77 -2.31
N ALA A 4 6.11 3.41 -1.26
CA ALA A 4 5.43 3.64 0.00
C ALA A 4 5.72 5.07 0.45
N SER A 5 4.68 5.83 0.79
CA SER A 5 4.82 7.21 1.25
C SER A 5 4.08 7.42 2.56
N VAL A 6 4.70 8.17 3.47
CA VAL A 6 4.07 8.63 4.70
C VAL A 6 4.63 10.01 5.04
N ASP A 7 3.75 10.98 5.26
CA ASP A 7 4.16 12.29 5.80
C ASP A 7 4.18 12.19 7.34
N ARG A 8 5.33 12.53 7.93
CA ARG A 8 5.58 12.43 9.38
C ARG A 8 5.90 13.77 10.04
N THR A 9 5.84 14.87 9.30
CA THR A 9 6.35 16.16 9.78
C THR A 9 5.58 16.75 10.97
N HIS A 10 4.38 16.23 11.28
CA HIS A 10 3.49 16.80 12.30
C HIS A 10 2.82 15.78 13.22
N LEU A 11 3.33 14.54 13.33
CA LEU A 11 2.63 13.48 14.05
C LEU A 11 2.85 13.51 15.58
N ARG A 12 1.76 13.61 16.33
CA ARG A 12 1.71 13.52 17.81
C ARG A 12 1.16 12.18 18.28
N VAL A 13 1.43 11.81 19.53
CA VAL A 13 0.85 10.61 20.15
C VAL A 13 -0.68 10.65 20.09
N GLY A 14 -1.28 9.54 19.68
CA GLY A 14 -2.72 9.41 19.52
C GLY A 14 -3.26 9.86 18.16
N GLU A 15 -2.46 10.55 17.34
CA GLU A 15 -2.87 10.94 15.99
C GLU A 15 -2.88 9.76 15.03
N GLU A 16 -3.77 9.84 14.03
CA GLU A 16 -3.93 8.84 12.99
C GLU A 16 -3.27 9.28 11.68
N LEU A 17 -2.68 8.33 10.98
CA LEU A 17 -2.11 8.52 9.64
C LEU A 17 -2.50 7.36 8.72
N MET A 18 -2.47 7.62 7.42
CA MET A 18 -2.66 6.60 6.38
C MET A 18 -1.31 6.23 5.76
N LEU A 19 -0.93 4.96 5.84
CA LEU A 19 0.17 4.41 5.05
C LEU A 19 -0.41 3.76 3.79
N THR A 20 -0.08 4.30 2.62
CA THR A 20 -0.46 3.73 1.33
C THR A 20 0.76 3.11 0.66
N ILE A 21 0.65 1.83 0.31
CA ILE A 21 1.68 1.08 -0.40
C ILE A 21 1.12 0.67 -1.75
N ARG A 22 1.89 0.96 -2.81
CA ARG A 22 1.52 0.63 -4.19
C ARG A 22 2.58 -0.26 -4.81
N ALA A 23 2.18 -1.45 -5.23
CA ALA A 23 3.00 -2.38 -5.98
C ALA A 23 2.42 -2.57 -7.38
N GLN A 24 3.28 -2.49 -8.40
CA GLN A 24 2.89 -2.72 -9.80
C GLN A 24 3.67 -3.90 -10.37
N THR A 25 2.94 -4.82 -11.01
CA THR A 25 3.50 -5.99 -11.68
C THR A 25 2.86 -6.23 -13.04
N ARG A 26 3.64 -6.84 -13.95
CA ARG A 26 3.15 -7.39 -15.23
C ARG A 26 2.96 -8.91 -15.16
N ALA A 27 3.17 -9.52 -14.00
CA ALA A 27 2.97 -10.95 -13.78
C ALA A 27 1.48 -11.31 -13.78
N ALA A 28 1.20 -12.60 -13.98
CA ALA A 28 -0.15 -13.15 -13.92
C ALA A 28 -0.70 -13.13 -12.48
N ASP A 29 0.17 -13.30 -11.48
CA ASP A 29 -0.21 -13.33 -10.08
C ASP A 29 -0.13 -11.94 -9.41
N PRO A 30 -1.00 -11.65 -8.41
CA PRO A 30 -0.90 -10.45 -7.59
C PRO A 30 0.43 -10.40 -6.80
N VAL A 31 0.87 -9.20 -6.45
CA VAL A 31 2.01 -9.02 -5.55
C VAL A 31 1.54 -9.13 -4.11
N GLU A 32 2.15 -10.01 -3.33
CA GLU A 32 1.97 -10.03 -1.88
C GLU A 32 2.77 -8.89 -1.22
N ILE A 33 2.09 -8.05 -0.43
CA ILE A 33 2.73 -6.96 0.30
C ILE A 33 2.95 -7.39 1.75
N MET A 34 4.17 -7.82 2.07
CA MET A 34 4.57 -8.07 3.46
C MET A 34 5.08 -6.80 4.12
N LEU A 35 4.60 -6.51 5.33
CA LEU A 35 5.00 -5.33 6.09
C LEU A 35 6.12 -5.68 7.08
N PRO A 36 7.18 -4.86 7.19
CA PRO A 36 8.06 -4.93 8.35
C PRO A 36 7.32 -4.45 9.61
N PRO A 37 7.85 -4.71 10.82
CA PRO A 37 7.30 -4.17 12.05
C PRO A 37 7.15 -2.64 12.01
N LEU A 38 5.96 -2.14 12.33
CA LEU A 38 5.62 -0.71 12.37
C LEU A 38 5.77 -0.17 13.80
N ASN A 39 6.98 -0.22 14.34
CA ASN A 39 7.25 0.24 15.71
C ASN A 39 6.76 1.69 15.93
N GLY A 40 6.16 1.96 17.09
CA GLY A 40 5.59 3.27 17.42
C GLY A 40 4.18 3.52 16.89
N PHE A 41 3.59 2.57 16.15
CA PHE A 41 2.24 2.67 15.60
C PHE A 41 1.39 1.44 15.93
N ALA A 42 0.13 1.66 16.29
CA ALA A 42 -0.89 0.62 16.22
C ALA A 42 -1.57 0.65 14.86
N ILE A 43 -1.75 -0.53 14.26
CA ILE A 43 -2.65 -0.69 13.12
C ILE A 43 -4.08 -0.69 13.66
N VAL A 44 -4.87 0.31 13.28
CA VAL A 44 -6.28 0.44 13.68
C VAL A 44 -7.25 0.08 12.56
N GLY A 45 -6.76 -0.02 11.33
CA GLY A 45 -7.52 -0.46 10.16
C GLY A 45 -6.59 -0.84 9.01
N SER A 46 -7.08 -1.71 8.13
CA SER A 46 -6.34 -2.13 6.93
C SER A 46 -7.30 -2.44 5.78
N ARG A 47 -6.88 -2.10 4.56
CA ARG A 47 -7.61 -2.42 3.33
C ARG A 47 -6.64 -2.84 2.23
N ASP A 48 -7.00 -3.92 1.54
CA ASP A 48 -6.28 -4.40 0.36
C ASP A 48 -7.15 -4.30 -0.90
N MET A 49 -6.55 -3.86 -2.00
CA MET A 49 -7.19 -3.76 -3.30
C MET A 49 -6.21 -4.21 -4.39
N THR A 50 -6.70 -4.97 -5.37
CA THR A 50 -5.95 -5.25 -6.60
C THR A 50 -6.76 -4.78 -7.80
N GLU A 51 -6.17 -3.90 -8.58
CA GLU A 51 -6.71 -3.40 -9.84
C GLU A 51 -5.96 -4.05 -11.01
N VAL A 52 -6.69 -4.42 -12.07
CA VAL A 52 -6.11 -4.99 -13.29
C VAL A 52 -6.43 -4.06 -14.46
N ALA A 53 -5.39 -3.42 -15.00
CA ALA A 53 -5.49 -2.65 -16.24
C ALA A 53 -5.06 -3.53 -17.41
N ILE A 54 -5.90 -3.63 -18.44
CA ILE A 54 -5.61 -4.37 -19.68
C ILE A 54 -5.39 -3.36 -20.79
N ASP A 55 -4.22 -3.37 -21.40
CA ASP A 55 -3.94 -2.55 -22.58
C ASP A 55 -4.29 -3.32 -23.86
N GLY A 56 -5.37 -2.89 -24.51
CA GLY A 56 -5.83 -3.45 -25.78
C GLY A 56 -4.94 -3.11 -26.99
N ALA A 57 -4.11 -2.08 -26.91
CA ALA A 57 -3.24 -1.65 -28.01
C ALA A 57 -1.93 -2.45 -28.08
N THR A 58 -1.51 -3.10 -26.98
CA THR A 58 -0.24 -3.85 -26.89
C THR A 58 -0.41 -5.37 -26.82
N GLY A 59 -1.51 -5.90 -27.37
CA GLY A 59 -1.72 -7.35 -27.50
C GLY A 59 -2.20 -8.03 -26.21
N GLY A 60 -2.98 -7.34 -25.38
CA GLY A 60 -3.63 -7.93 -24.19
C GLY A 60 -2.73 -7.99 -22.95
N ARG A 61 -1.66 -7.17 -22.90
CA ARG A 61 -0.77 -7.13 -21.75
C ARG A 61 -1.48 -6.48 -20.56
N SER A 62 -1.57 -7.21 -19.44
CA SER A 62 -2.18 -6.70 -18.21
C SER A 62 -1.12 -6.13 -17.26
N VAL A 63 -1.40 -4.98 -16.65
CA VAL A 63 -0.69 -4.47 -15.47
C VAL A 63 -1.60 -4.64 -14.26
N ARG A 64 -1.10 -5.33 -13.23
CA ARG A 64 -1.77 -5.42 -11.94
C ARG A 64 -1.16 -4.40 -10.98
N THR A 65 -2.03 -3.63 -10.33
CA THR A 65 -1.65 -2.73 -9.24
C THR A 65 -2.28 -3.24 -7.96
N THR A 66 -1.45 -3.66 -7.00
CA THR A 66 -1.89 -3.99 -5.65
C THR A 66 -1.67 -2.77 -4.75
N VAL A 67 -2.72 -2.36 -4.05
CA VAL A 67 -2.69 -1.26 -3.08
C VAL A 67 -3.04 -1.83 -1.71
N ARG A 68 -2.19 -1.55 -0.72
CA ARG A 68 -2.46 -1.80 0.70
C ARG A 68 -2.50 -0.47 1.43
N GLU A 69 -3.61 -0.18 2.07
CA GLU A 69 -3.84 1.00 2.92
C GLU A 69 -3.90 0.55 4.37
N LEU A 70 -3.14 1.21 5.24
CA LEU A 70 -3.20 0.99 6.69
C LEU A 70 -3.54 2.29 7.39
N GLN A 71 -4.55 2.24 8.24
CA GLN A 71 -4.78 3.27 9.25
C GLN A 71 -3.91 2.95 10.45
N LEU A 72 -3.02 3.86 10.78
CA LEU A 72 -2.06 3.73 11.86
C LEU A 72 -2.34 4.83 12.88
N ARG A 73 -2.22 4.50 14.16
CA ARG A 73 -2.28 5.47 15.27
C ARG A 73 -0.93 5.52 15.97
N ALA A 74 -0.38 6.71 16.15
CA ALA A 74 0.87 6.91 16.87
C ALA A 74 0.69 6.54 18.37
N GLN A 75 1.64 5.80 18.93
CA GLN A 75 1.54 5.25 20.30
C GLN A 75 2.71 5.61 21.22
N GLN A 76 3.68 6.39 20.77
CA GLN A 76 4.91 6.64 21.53
C GLN A 76 5.25 8.12 21.61
#